data_AF-A0A550GU53-F1
#
_entry.id   AF-A0A550GU53-F1
#
_cell.length_a   1.000
_cell.length_b   1.000
_cell.length_c   1.000
_cell.angle_alpha   90.00
_cell.angle_beta   90.00
_cell.angle_gamma   90.00
#
_symmetry.space_group_name_H-M   'P 1'
#
loop_
_entity.id
_entity.type
_entity.pdbx_description
1 polymer ?
#
loop_
_entity_poly.entity_id
_entity_poly.type
_entity_poly.pdbx_seq_one_letter_code
_entity_poly.pdbx_strand_id
1 'polypeptide(L)'
;MVQNILRELRQEKNKTKGASQWNIAWRRFKKNKTALVGFFIIGIIIFMAAFDSLIAPYGPNTIPGFYAGETRSPPSSKYLFGTD
;
A
#
# COMPACT_ATOMS: atom_id res chain seq x y z
N MET A 1 52.27 -15.07 9.80
CA MET A 1 51.45 -15.61 10.90
C MET A 1 50.28 -14.69 11.26
N VAL A 2 50.52 -13.43 11.69
CA VAL A 2 49.48 -12.46 12.11
C VAL A 2 48.41 -12.20 11.03
N GLN A 3 48.81 -12.11 9.77
CA GLN A 3 47.88 -11.82 8.66
C GLN A 3 46.85 -12.94 8.41
N ASN A 4 47.15 -14.20 8.76
CA ASN A 4 46.19 -15.29 8.63
C ASN A 4 45.12 -15.23 9.73
N ILE A 5 45.53 -14.87 10.95
CA ILE A 5 44.62 -14.74 12.10
C ILE A 5 43.57 -13.63 11.83
N LEU A 6 44.00 -12.49 11.29
CA LEU A 6 43.08 -11.40 10.92
C LEU A 6 42.12 -11.80 9.80
N ARG A 7 42.54 -12.65 8.87
CA ARG A 7 41.69 -13.19 7.80
C ARG A 7 40.64 -14.15 8.35
N GLU A 8 41.00 -15.02 9.29
CA GLU A 8 40.08 -15.96 9.92
C GLU A 8 39.02 -15.26 10.77
N LEU A 9 39.41 -14.26 11.58
CA LEU A 9 38.47 -13.44 12.36
C LEU A 9 37.50 -12.65 11.47
N ARG A 10 37.96 -12.17 10.31
CA ARG A 10 37.10 -11.48 9.33
C ARG A 10 36.14 -12.44 8.63
N GLN A 11 36.54 -13.70 8.42
CA GLN A 11 35.69 -14.75 7.82
C GLN A 11 34.60 -15.21 8.79
N GLU A 12 34.91 -15.40 10.07
CA GLU A 12 33.91 -15.70 11.12
C GLU A 12 32.84 -14.61 11.21
N LYS A 13 33.25 -13.35 11.23
CA LYS A 13 32.32 -12.22 11.34
C LYS A 13 31.38 -12.08 10.13
N ASN A 14 31.77 -12.60 8.97
CA ASN A 14 30.95 -12.57 7.75
C ASN A 14 30.05 -13.81 7.60
N LYS A 15 30.43 -14.96 8.16
CA LYS A 15 29.63 -16.19 8.08
C LYS A 15 28.32 -16.13 8.86
N THR A 16 28.23 -15.26 9.87
CA THR A 16 27.05 -15.11 10.74
C THR A 16 25.98 -14.18 10.19
N LYS A 17 26.24 -13.47 9.08
CA LYS A 17 25.20 -12.69 8.38
C LYS A 17 24.42 -13.59 7.43
N GLY A 18 23.69 -14.55 8.01
CA GLY A 18 22.61 -15.21 7.28
C GLY A 18 21.70 -14.14 6.68
N ALA A 19 21.38 -14.23 5.40
CA ALA A 19 20.48 -13.27 4.77
C ALA A 19 19.19 -13.23 5.59
N SER A 20 18.81 -12.04 6.07
CA SER A 20 17.61 -11.86 6.88
C SER A 20 16.43 -12.50 6.16
N GLN A 21 15.64 -13.31 6.88
CA GLN A 21 14.45 -13.95 6.33
C GLN A 21 13.50 -12.90 5.71
N TRP A 22 13.46 -11.71 6.29
CA TRP A 22 12.75 -10.55 5.77
C TRP A 22 13.26 -10.12 4.38
N ASN A 23 14.59 -10.06 4.20
CA ASN A 23 15.19 -9.68 2.93
C ASN A 23 14.92 -10.72 1.83
N ILE A 24 14.92 -12.00 2.19
CA ILE A 24 14.57 -13.09 1.26
C ILE A 24 13.09 -12.99 0.86
N ALA A 25 12.19 -12.79 1.83
CA ALA A 25 10.77 -12.62 1.59
C ALA A 25 10.49 -11.40 0.69
N TRP A 26 11.11 -10.25 0.98
CA TRP A 26 10.96 -9.03 0.20
C TRP A 26 11.44 -9.20 -1.25
N ARG A 27 12.56 -9.91 -1.45
CA ARG A 27 13.07 -10.21 -2.79
C ARG A 27 12.13 -11.12 -3.58
N ARG A 28 11.52 -12.12 -2.93
CA ARG A 28 10.53 -13.02 -3.56
C ARG A 28 9.25 -12.28 -3.90
N PHE A 29 8.77 -11.43 -2.99
CA PHE A 29 7.58 -10.61 -3.17
C PHE A 29 7.69 -9.69 -4.40
N LYS A 30 8.78 -8.92 -4.50
CA LYS A 30 9.01 -8.02 -5.64
C LYS A 30 9.21 -8.72 -6.99
N LYS A 31 9.56 -10.02 -6.99
CA LYS A 31 9.70 -10.79 -8.23
C LYS A 31 8.35 -11.29 -8.76
N ASN A 32 7.32 -11.35 -7.90
CA ASN A 32 6.00 -11.85 -8.27
C ASN A 32 5.10 -10.70 -8.76
N LYS A 33 4.84 -10.67 -10.08
CA LYS A 33 3.98 -9.65 -10.71
C LYS A 33 2.56 -9.64 -10.13
N THR A 34 1.98 -10.81 -9.85
CA THR A 34 0.64 -10.92 -9.26
C THR A 34 0.60 -10.33 -7.86
N ALA A 35 1.62 -10.58 -7.04
CA ALA A 35 1.72 -10.01 -5.70
C ALA A 35 1.87 -8.48 -5.73
N LEU A 36 2.63 -7.95 -6.69
CA LEU A 36 2.77 -6.51 -6.90
C LEU A 36 1.46 -5.84 -7.35
N VAL A 37 0.69 -6.49 -8.22
CA VAL A 37 -0.63 -5.97 -8.65
C VAL A 37 -1.58 -5.90 -7.45
N GLY A 38 -1.67 -6.95 -6.64
CA GLY A 38 -2.48 -6.94 -5.41
C GLY A 38 -2.04 -5.86 -4.44
N PHE A 39 -0.72 -5.70 -4.24
CA PHE A 39 -0.16 -4.64 -3.41
C PHE A 39 -0.52 -3.24 -3.93
N PHE A 40 -0.48 -3.04 -5.24
CA PHE A 40 -0.83 -1.77 -5.86
C PHE A 40 -2.32 -1.43 -5.69
N ILE A 41 -3.22 -2.41 -5.88
CA ILE A 41 -4.65 -2.23 -5.64
C ILE A 41 -4.92 -1.83 -4.19
N ILE A 42 -4.34 -2.55 -3.23
CA ILE A 42 -4.46 -2.22 -1.80
C ILE A 42 -3.89 -0.83 -1.52
N GLY A 43 -2.73 -0.49 -2.11
CA GLY A 43 -2.11 0.82 -1.99
C GLY A 43 -3.02 1.95 -2.47
N ILE A 44 -3.71 1.78 -3.60
CA ILE A 44 -4.68 2.77 -4.10
C ILE A 44 -5.85 2.92 -3.14
N ILE A 45 -6.41 1.83 -2.62
CA ILE A 45 -7.55 1.89 -1.69
C ILE A 45 -7.15 2.63 -0.41
N ILE A 46 -5.99 2.32 0.15
CA ILE A 46 -5.46 3.01 1.34
C ILE A 46 -5.21 4.49 1.04
N PHE A 47 -4.66 4.80 -0.14
CA PHE A 47 -4.45 6.17 -0.57
C PHE A 47 -5.78 6.93 -0.66
N MET A 48 -6.79 6.35 -1.31
CA MET A 48 -8.14 6.95 -1.39
C MET A 48 -8.73 7.18 0.01
N ALA A 49 -8.58 6.24 0.93
CA ALA A 49 -9.07 6.37 2.31
C ALA A 49 -8.29 7.45 3.10
N ALA A 50 -6.98 7.58 2.89
CA ALA A 50 -6.17 8.60 3.56
C ALA A 50 -6.48 10.01 3.04
N PHE A 51 -6.82 10.12 1.75
CA PHE A 51 -7.19 11.37 1.09
C PHE A 51 -8.71 11.50 0.88
N ASP A 52 -9.51 10.81 1.69
CA ASP A 52 -10.97 10.78 1.59
C ASP A 52 -11.54 12.20 1.63
N SER A 53 -11.05 13.04 2.55
CA SER A 53 -11.45 14.44 2.67
C SER A 53 -11.25 15.28 1.38
N LEU A 54 -10.29 14.92 0.52
CA LEU A 54 -10.06 15.60 -0.77
C LEU A 54 -10.94 15.03 -1.90
N ILE A 55 -11.24 13.73 -1.86
CA ILE A 55 -11.96 13.01 -2.93
C ILE A 55 -13.47 13.03 -2.68
N ALA A 56 -13.88 12.75 -1.45
CA ALA A 56 -15.25 12.73 -0.97
C ALA A 56 -15.33 13.50 0.37
N PRO A 57 -15.56 14.82 0.35
CA PRO A 57 -15.76 15.63 1.55
C PRO A 57 -17.15 15.39 2.17
N TYR A 58 -17.60 14.14 2.18
CA TYR A 58 -18.87 13.68 2.72
C TYR A 58 -18.55 12.81 3.93
N GLY A 59 -19.26 12.98 5.04
CA GLY A 59 -19.07 12.11 6.19
C GLY A 59 -19.38 10.64 5.82
N PRO A 60 -18.74 9.67 6.50
CA PRO A 60 -18.89 8.23 6.18
C PRO A 60 -20.34 7.71 6.28
N ASN A 61 -21.21 8.43 6.99
CA ASN A 61 -22.63 8.12 7.11
C ASN A 61 -23.53 9.10 6.34
N THR A 62 -22.95 9.93 5.47
CA THR A 62 -23.72 10.96 4.76
C THR A 62 -24.08 10.49 3.36
N ILE A 63 -25.38 10.53 3.05
CA ILE A 63 -25.90 10.30 1.71
C ILE A 63 -26.09 11.68 1.08
N PRO A 64 -25.27 12.10 0.10
CA PRO A 64 -25.31 13.46 -0.43
C PRO A 64 -26.70 13.84 -0.99
N GLY A 65 -27.47 12.88 -1.51
CA GLY A 65 -28.85 13.10 -1.95
C GLY A 65 -29.87 13.32 -0.83
N PHE A 66 -29.62 12.80 0.38
CA PHE A 66 -30.56 12.90 1.50
C PHE A 66 -30.44 14.25 2.23
N TYR A 67 -29.23 14.72 2.50
CA TYR A 67 -29.00 15.98 3.23
C TYR A 67 -29.22 17.23 2.38
N ALA A 68 -29.05 17.13 1.05
CA ALA A 68 -29.27 18.24 0.12
C ALA A 68 -30.71 18.32 -0.43
N GLY A 69 -31.58 17.35 -0.10
CA GLY A 69 -32.91 17.25 -0.70
C GLY A 69 -32.91 16.89 -2.19
N GLU A 70 -31.75 16.48 -2.72
CA GLU A 70 -31.51 16.11 -4.12
C GLU A 70 -31.56 14.58 -4.28
N THR A 71 -32.45 13.89 -3.55
CA THR A 71 -32.64 12.44 -3.59
C THR A 71 -33.23 12.02 -4.94
N ARG A 72 -32.81 10.88 -5.52
CA ARG A 72 -33.25 10.39 -6.85
C ARG A 72 -32.96 11.31 -8.03
N SER A 73 -31.89 12.09 -7.96
CA SER A 73 -31.45 12.94 -9.07
C SER A 73 -30.83 12.09 -10.17
N PRO A 74 -31.12 12.37 -11.46
CA PRO A 74 -30.49 11.67 -12.57
C PRO A 74 -28.98 11.99 -12.65
N PRO A 75 -28.18 11.17 -13.38
CA PRO A 75 -26.78 11.44 -13.61
C PRO A 75 -26.55 12.87 -14.13
N SER A 76 -25.64 13.60 -13.48
CA SER A 76 -25.33 15.00 -13.77
C SER A 76 -23.85 15.28 -13.52
N SER A 77 -23.38 16.46 -13.92
CA SER A 77 -21.99 16.89 -13.63
C SER A 77 -21.68 16.98 -12.13
N LYS A 78 -22.71 17.19 -11.30
CA LYS A 78 -22.62 17.20 -9.83
C LYS A 78 -22.68 15.78 -9.25
N TYR A 79 -23.47 14.89 -9.86
CA TYR A 79 -23.60 13.49 -9.47
C TYR A 79 -23.38 12.58 -10.66
N LEU A 80 -22.13 12.12 -10.86
CA LEU A 80 -21.75 11.36 -12.05
C LEU A 80 -22.62 10.12 -12.29
N PHE A 81 -23.15 9.53 -11.23
CA PHE A 81 -24.03 8.35 -11.26
C PHE A 81 -25.46 8.63 -10.75
N GLY A 82 -25.81 9.90 -10.52
CA GLY A 82 -27.06 10.29 -9.85
C GLY A 82 -27.00 10.11 -8.33
N THR A 83 -28.16 10.21 -7.67
CA THR A 83 -28.30 10.00 -6.22
C THR A 83 -29.33 8.91 -5.94
N ASP A 84 -29.03 8.11 -4.91
CA ASP A 84 -29.93 7.17 -4.22
C ASP A 84 -31.09 7.93 -3.53
#